data_AF-A0A344UXC0-F1
#
_entry.id   AF-A0A344UXC0-F1
#
_cell.length_a   1.000
_cell.length_b   1.000
_cell.length_c   1.000
_cell.angle_alpha   90.00
_cell.angle_beta   90.00
_cell.angle_gamma   90.00
#
_symmetry.space_group_name_H-M   'P 1'
#
loop_
_entity.id
_entity.type
_entity.pdbx_description
1 polymer ?
#
loop_
_entity_poly.entity_id
_entity_poly.type
_entity_poly.pdbx_seq_one_letter_code
_entity_poly.pdbx_strand_id
1 'polypeptide(L)'
;MSVRDVHEVLLTDGKIAYTTVMTVLDRLAKKSVVARHQESRAWIYRPARSKADFMAGELGQVLDEAGADRCEVLAALVPTLDPSELGALASALDRAASVLGDRPAREGSGARRIDEMQEVAE
;
A
#
# COMPACT_ATOMS: atom_id res chain seq x y z
N MET A 1 -6.50 14.24 -13.55
CA MET A 1 -6.27 15.69 -13.37
C MET A 1 -4.97 16.09 -14.03
N SER A 2 -4.98 17.16 -14.82
CA SER A 2 -3.79 17.78 -15.37
C SER A 2 -3.02 18.56 -14.29
N VAL A 3 -1.78 18.97 -14.57
CA VAL A 3 -1.02 19.87 -13.67
C VAL A 3 -1.76 21.19 -13.45
N ARG A 4 -2.46 21.69 -14.47
CA ARG A 4 -3.29 22.89 -14.37
C ARG A 4 -4.43 22.69 -13.38
N ASP A 5 -5.18 21.59 -13.50
CA ASP A 5 -6.31 21.32 -12.62
C ASP A 5 -5.86 21.22 -11.15
N VAL A 6 -4.73 20.55 -10.89
CA VAL A 6 -4.18 20.43 -9.53
C VAL A 6 -3.70 21.79 -9.02
N HIS A 7 -3.05 22.59 -9.88
CA HIS A 7 -2.60 23.93 -9.52
C HIS A 7 -3.77 24.86 -9.18
N GLU A 8 -4.85 24.84 -9.94
CA GLU A 8 -6.06 25.63 -9.70
C GLU A 8 -6.72 25.27 -8.36
N VAL A 9 -6.82 23.97 -8.03
CA VAL A 9 -7.33 23.52 -6.73
C VAL A 9 -6.43 24.02 -5.59
N LEU A 10 -5.11 23.84 -5.70
CA LEU A 10 -4.16 24.24 -4.64
C LEU A 10 -4.02 25.76 -4.48
N LEU A 11 -4.31 26.54 -5.53
CA LEU A 11 -4.32 28.00 -5.45
C LEU A 11 -5.43 28.55 -4.55
N THR A 12 -6.51 27.78 -4.35
CA THR A 12 -7.60 28.16 -3.46
C THR A 12 -7.13 28.19 -2.00
N ASP A 13 -6.11 27.39 -1.67
CA ASP A 13 -5.54 27.25 -0.32
C ASP A 13 -4.24 28.07 -0.12
N GLY A 14 -3.71 28.76 -1.16
CA GLY A 14 -2.52 29.61 -1.03
C GLY A 14 -1.76 29.92 -2.33
N LYS A 15 -0.66 30.68 -2.26
CA LYS A 15 0.21 31.01 -3.42
C LYS A 15 1.23 29.90 -3.67
N ILE A 16 0.86 28.90 -4.46
CA ILE A 16 1.80 27.87 -4.96
C ILE A 16 2.20 28.14 -6.41
N ALA A 17 3.48 27.99 -6.73
CA ALA A 17 3.96 28.12 -8.10
C ALA A 17 3.59 26.89 -8.94
N TYR A 18 3.24 27.10 -10.21
CA TYR A 18 2.88 26.04 -11.15
C TYR A 18 3.98 24.97 -11.29
N THR A 19 5.23 25.40 -11.36
CA THR A 19 6.40 24.50 -11.48
C THR A 19 6.62 23.65 -10.24
N THR A 20 6.22 24.12 -9.07
CA THR A 20 6.22 23.32 -7.83
C THR A 20 5.23 22.18 -7.95
N VAL A 21 3.99 22.47 -8.39
CA VAL A 21 2.97 21.42 -8.63
C VAL A 21 3.47 20.41 -9.65
N MET A 22 4.02 20.89 -10.77
CA MET A 22 4.59 20.02 -11.82
C MET A 22 5.68 19.10 -11.25
N THR A 23 6.63 19.65 -10.49
CA THR A 23 7.77 18.89 -9.95
C THR A 23 7.33 17.90 -8.87
N VAL A 24 6.38 18.28 -8.01
CA VAL A 24 5.85 17.38 -6.98
C VAL A 24 5.07 16.23 -7.62
N LEU A 25 4.22 16.49 -8.62
CA LEU A 25 3.50 15.44 -9.33
C LEU A 25 4.45 14.49 -10.07
N ASP A 26 5.53 14.99 -10.67
CA ASP A 26 6.57 14.14 -11.27
C ASP A 26 7.28 13.25 -10.23
N ARG A 27 7.61 13.81 -9.05
CA ARG A 27 8.20 13.05 -7.94
C ARG A 27 7.24 11.98 -7.40
N LEU A 28 5.97 12.30 -7.25
CA LEU A 28 4.95 11.35 -6.80
C LEU A 28 4.74 10.23 -7.83
N ALA A 29 4.81 10.55 -9.12
CA ALA A 29 4.75 9.54 -10.18
C ALA A 29 5.96 8.61 -10.15
N LYS A 30 7.17 9.15 -9.98
CA LYS A 30 8.40 8.35 -9.80
C LYS A 30 8.34 7.43 -8.58
N LYS A 31 7.69 7.88 -7.50
CA LYS A 31 7.43 7.08 -6.29
C LYS A 31 6.23 6.13 -6.41
N SER A 32 5.58 6.04 -7.57
CA SER A 32 4.37 5.23 -7.78
C SER A 32 3.19 5.58 -6.84
N VAL A 33 3.18 6.79 -6.28
CA VAL A 33 2.07 7.29 -5.44
C VAL A 33 0.90 7.74 -6.33
N VAL A 34 1.23 8.28 -7.51
CA VAL A 34 0.26 8.61 -8.57
C VAL A 34 0.66 7.91 -9.85
N ALA A 35 -0.32 7.45 -10.61
CA ALA A 35 -0.10 7.04 -11.99
C ALA A 35 -0.24 8.26 -12.90
N ARG A 36 0.55 8.29 -13.98
CA ARG A 36 0.41 9.30 -15.04
C ARG A 36 0.33 8.66 -16.42
N HIS A 37 -0.42 9.27 -17.30
CA HIS A 37 -0.42 8.96 -18.73
C HIS A 37 -0.52 10.25 -19.53
N GLN A 38 -0.16 10.20 -20.80
CA GLN A 38 -0.20 11.36 -21.69
C GLN A 38 -1.52 11.37 -22.46
N GLU A 39 -2.21 12.50 -22.43
CA GLU A 39 -3.45 12.73 -23.17
C GLU A 39 -3.32 14.08 -23.87
N SER A 40 -3.45 14.11 -25.21
CA SER A 40 -3.47 15.35 -26.01
C SER A 40 -2.35 16.35 -25.67
N ARG A 41 -1.12 15.83 -25.45
CA ARG A 41 0.11 16.56 -25.05
C ARG A 41 0.20 17.01 -23.59
N ALA A 42 -0.78 16.70 -22.74
CA ALA A 42 -0.73 16.96 -21.30
C ALA A 42 -0.48 15.66 -20.52
N TRP A 43 0.21 15.76 -19.38
CA TRP A 43 0.27 14.67 -18.40
C TRP A 43 -0.97 14.70 -17.51
N ILE A 44 -1.67 13.57 -17.46
CA ILE A 44 -2.84 13.36 -16.61
C ILE A 44 -2.47 12.43 -15.47
N TYR A 45 -2.69 12.90 -14.26
CA TYR A 45 -2.39 12.20 -13.02
C TYR A 45 -3.67 11.62 -12.39
N ARG A 46 -3.54 10.43 -11.81
CA ARG A 46 -4.55 9.78 -10.97
C ARG A 46 -3.90 9.13 -9.74
N PRO A 47 -4.56 9.09 -8.57
CA PRO A 47 -4.07 8.34 -7.43
C PRO A 47 -3.82 6.88 -7.81
N ALA A 48 -2.68 6.33 -7.39
CA ALA A 48 -2.38 4.92 -7.64
C ALA A 48 -3.12 3.98 -6.66
N ARG A 49 -3.50 4.50 -5.48
CA ARG A 49 -4.19 3.78 -4.41
C ARG A 49 -5.24 4.69 -3.77
N SER A 50 -6.17 4.12 -3.01
CA SER A 50 -7.10 4.92 -2.22
C SER A 50 -6.33 5.67 -1.12
N LYS A 51 -6.93 6.76 -0.60
CA LYS A 51 -6.36 7.49 0.54
C LYS A 51 -6.17 6.58 1.75
N ALA A 52 -7.13 5.69 2.01
CA ALA A 52 -7.05 4.73 3.11
C ALA A 52 -5.86 3.78 2.95
N ASP A 53 -5.65 3.22 1.75
CA ASP A 53 -4.52 2.32 1.48
C ASP A 53 -3.17 3.04 1.60
N PHE A 54 -3.11 4.30 1.16
CA PHE A 54 -1.91 5.13 1.32
C PHE A 54 -1.59 5.35 2.80
N MET A 55 -2.58 5.79 3.59
CA MET A 55 -2.41 6.01 5.04
C MET A 55 -2.07 4.72 5.79
N ALA A 56 -2.68 3.59 5.41
CA ALA A 56 -2.36 2.29 5.98
C ALA A 56 -0.91 1.86 5.68
N GLY A 57 -0.41 2.17 4.48
CA GLY A 57 1.00 1.94 4.12
C GLY A 57 1.97 2.78 4.96
N GLU A 58 1.65 4.05 5.20
CA GLU A 58 2.47 4.94 6.04
C GLU A 58 2.43 4.50 7.52
N LEU A 59 1.27 4.10 8.05
CA LEU A 59 1.18 3.53 9.39
C LEU A 59 1.99 2.22 9.50
N GLY A 60 2.01 1.42 8.44
CA GLY A 60 2.87 0.24 8.32
C GLY A 60 4.35 0.58 8.45
N GLN A 61 4.83 1.63 7.76
CA GLN A 61 6.23 2.09 7.88
C GLN A 61 6.56 2.54 9.31
N VAL A 62 5.66 3.28 9.96
CA VAL A 62 5.84 3.68 11.37
C VAL A 62 5.93 2.45 12.29
N LEU A 63 5.12 1.42 12.05
CA LEU A 63 5.19 0.17 12.80
C LEU A 63 6.45 -0.65 12.51
N ASP A 64 7.01 -0.53 11.30
CA ASP A 64 8.28 -1.17 10.95
C ASP A 64 9.45 -0.48 11.67
N GLU A 65 9.40 0.84 11.85
CA GLU A 65 10.39 1.62 12.63
C GLU A 65 10.40 1.22 14.12
N ALA A 66 9.29 0.75 14.67
CA ALA A 66 9.20 0.26 16.05
C ALA A 66 9.99 -1.05 16.29
N GLY A 67 10.34 -1.79 15.24
CA GLY A 67 11.16 -3.00 15.36
C GLY A 67 10.58 -4.03 16.33
N ALA A 68 11.34 -4.36 17.39
CA ALA A 68 10.95 -5.34 18.40
C ALA A 68 9.73 -4.91 19.24
N ASP A 69 9.52 -3.60 19.39
CA ASP A 69 8.47 -3.03 20.24
C ASP A 69 7.12 -2.93 19.51
N ARG A 70 7.02 -3.44 18.28
CA ARG A 70 5.81 -3.36 17.45
C ARG A 70 4.54 -3.84 18.17
N CYS A 71 4.65 -4.94 18.93
CA CYS A 71 3.51 -5.46 19.70
C CYS A 71 3.10 -4.51 20.82
N GLU A 72 4.05 -3.86 21.49
CA GLU A 72 3.78 -2.89 22.55
C GLU A 72 3.15 -1.61 21.99
N VAL A 73 3.65 -1.13 20.83
CA VAL A 73 3.07 0.02 20.12
C VAL A 73 1.61 -0.25 19.73
N LEU A 74 1.31 -1.44 19.20
CA LEU A 74 -0.07 -1.82 18.90
C LEU A 74 -0.94 -1.89 20.16
N ALA A 75 -0.42 -2.47 21.25
CA ALA A 75 -1.13 -2.52 22.52
C ALA A 75 -1.39 -1.13 23.12
N ALA A 76 -0.48 -0.18 22.92
CA ALA A 76 -0.65 1.21 23.34
C ALA A 76 -1.60 2.02 22.44
N LEU A 77 -1.73 1.65 21.16
CA LEU A 77 -2.63 2.29 20.20
C LEU A 77 -4.10 1.93 20.45
N VAL A 78 -4.41 0.66 20.75
CA VAL A 78 -5.80 0.19 20.88
C VAL A 78 -6.63 1.04 21.87
N PRO A 79 -6.13 1.42 23.08
CA PRO A 79 -6.86 2.27 24.01
C PRO A 79 -7.13 3.70 23.53
N THR A 80 -6.44 4.19 22.50
CA THR A 80 -6.64 5.57 21.98
C THR A 80 -7.75 5.66 20.95
N LEU A 81 -8.28 4.52 20.50
CA LEU A 81 -9.34 4.45 19.50
C LEU A 81 -10.71 4.65 20.13
N ASP A 82 -11.61 5.31 19.41
CA ASP A 82 -13.00 5.47 19.83
C ASP A 82 -13.81 4.15 19.63
N PRO A 83 -15.03 4.04 20.21
CA PRO A 83 -15.82 2.82 20.10
C PRO A 83 -16.18 2.41 18.67
N SER A 84 -16.34 3.36 17.74
CA SER A 84 -16.63 3.08 16.34
C SER A 84 -15.38 2.52 15.64
N GLU A 85 -14.22 3.11 15.91
CA GLU A 85 -12.92 2.65 15.40
C GLU A 85 -12.58 1.25 15.93
N LEU A 86 -12.81 0.99 17.22
CA LEU A 86 -12.63 -0.33 17.82
C LEU A 86 -13.53 -1.39 17.17
N GLY A 87 -14.81 -1.06 16.93
CA GLY A 87 -15.73 -1.95 16.22
C GLY A 87 -15.29 -2.25 14.78
N ALA A 88 -14.79 -1.23 14.07
CA ALA A 88 -14.23 -1.40 12.74
C ALA A 88 -12.96 -2.26 12.73
N LEU A 89 -12.08 -2.08 13.72
CA LEU A 89 -10.86 -2.88 13.90
C LEU A 89 -11.19 -4.33 14.22
N ALA A 90 -12.12 -4.60 15.14
CA ALA A 90 -12.57 -5.96 15.46
C ALA A 90 -13.12 -6.66 14.22
N SER A 91 -14.01 -5.99 13.48
CA SER A 91 -14.56 -6.52 12.22
C SER A 91 -13.48 -6.80 11.16
N ALA A 92 -12.42 -5.98 11.12
CA ALA A 92 -11.29 -6.20 10.22
C ALA A 92 -10.44 -7.39 10.63
N LEU A 93 -10.20 -7.58 11.94
CA LEU A 93 -9.49 -8.74 12.47
C LEU A 93 -10.26 -10.04 12.19
N ASP A 94 -11.59 -10.05 12.35
CA ASP A 94 -12.43 -11.21 12.03
C ASP A 94 -12.33 -11.60 10.55
N ARG A 95 -12.39 -10.60 9.65
CA ARG A 95 -12.18 -10.83 8.20
C ARG A 95 -10.78 -11.33 7.89
N ALA A 96 -9.75 -10.89 8.62
CA ALA A 96 -8.38 -11.37 8.42
C ALA A 96 -8.20 -12.80 8.94
N ALA A 97 -8.82 -13.12 10.08
CA ALA A 97 -8.79 -14.45 10.68
C ALA A 97 -9.48 -15.49 9.79
N SER A 98 -10.59 -15.15 9.14
CA SER A 98 -11.25 -16.06 8.20
C SER A 98 -10.39 -16.39 6.98
N VAL A 99 -9.63 -15.42 6.46
CA VAL A 99 -8.68 -15.65 5.35
C VAL A 99 -7.50 -16.54 5.76
N LEU A 100 -7.05 -16.45 7.01
CA LEU A 100 -5.98 -17.29 7.54
C LEU A 100 -6.45 -18.71 7.88
N GLY A 101 -7.70 -18.86 8.35
CA GLY A 101 -8.34 -20.14 8.63
C GLY A 101 -8.70 -20.95 7.38
N ASP A 102 -8.85 -20.30 6.22
CA ASP A 102 -9.19 -20.93 4.93
C ASP A 102 -7.97 -21.34 4.10
N ARG A 103 -6.73 -21.18 4.60
CA ARG A 103 -5.57 -21.77 3.92
C ARG A 103 -5.64 -23.30 4.08
N PRO A 104 -5.83 -24.09 3.00
CA PRO A 104 -5.78 -25.54 3.12
C PRO A 104 -4.40 -25.91 3.63
N ALA A 105 -4.38 -26.71 4.70
CA ALA A 105 -3.18 -27.35 5.19
C ALA A 105 -2.45 -27.98 3.99
N ARG A 106 -1.27 -27.46 3.66
CA ARG A 106 -0.35 -28.18 2.76
C ARG A 106 0.22 -29.36 3.54
N GLU A 107 -0.60 -30.40 3.68
CA GLU A 107 -0.16 -31.75 3.99
C GLU A 107 0.26 -32.43 2.68
N GLY A 108 1.48 -32.97 2.64
CA GLY A 108 1.94 -33.82 1.54
C GLY A 108 3.34 -33.52 0.96
N SER A 109 4.30 -33.06 1.77
CA SER A 109 5.71 -33.36 1.46
C SER A 109 5.92 -34.87 1.69
N GLY A 110 5.78 -35.65 0.63
CA GLY A 110 5.85 -37.10 0.70
C GLY A 110 5.89 -37.75 -0.68
N ALA A 111 7.01 -37.60 -1.39
CA ALA A 111 7.62 -38.69 -2.17
C ALA A 111 8.91 -38.18 -2.83
N ARG A 112 10.02 -38.59 -2.24
CA ARG A 112 11.23 -38.88 -3.01
C ARG A 112 10.83 -39.75 -4.20
N ARG A 113 11.02 -39.23 -5.42
CA ARG A 113 11.39 -40.03 -6.58
C ARG A 113 12.61 -39.36 -7.19
N ILE A 114 13.74 -39.60 -6.54
CA ILE A 114 15.02 -39.67 -7.24
C ILE A 114 14.99 -41.02 -7.94
N ASP A 115 14.52 -41.05 -9.17
CA ASP A 115 14.92 -42.09 -10.11
C ASP A 115 14.86 -41.52 -11.52
N GLU A 116 16.02 -41.67 -12.17
CA GLU A 116 16.25 -41.79 -13.61
C GLU A 116 15.92 -40.59 -14.51
N MET A 117 16.98 -39.87 -14.89
CA MET A 117 17.29 -39.56 -16.30
C MET A 117 18.74 -39.05 -16.39
N GLN A 118 19.68 -39.98 -16.31
CA GLN A 118 21.06 -39.80 -16.78
C GLN A 118 21.25 -40.70 -18.01
N GLU A 119 21.00 -40.14 -19.20
CA GLU A 119 21.35 -40.64 -20.54
C GLU A 119 20.75 -39.61 -21.52
N VAL A 120 21.38 -39.00 -22.53
CA VAL A 120 22.63 -39.17 -23.28
C VAL A 120 22.99 -37.80 -23.86
N ALA A 121 24.25 -37.39 -23.79
CA ALA A 121 24.86 -36.46 -24.75
C ALA A 121 26.39 -36.60 -24.68
N GLU A 122 26.90 -37.62 -25.37
CA GLU A 122 28.19 -37.52 -26.05
C GLU A 122 27.98 -36.84 -27.41
#